data_AF-A0A497F8Q9-F1
#
_entry.id   AF-A0A497F8Q9-F1
#
_cell.length_a   1.000
_cell.length_b   1.000
_cell.length_c   1.000
_cell.angle_alpha   90.00
_cell.angle_beta   90.00
_cell.angle_gamma   90.00
#
_symmetry.space_group_name_H-M   'P 1'
#
loop_
_entity.id
_entity.type
_entity.pdbx_description
1 polymer ?
#
loop_
_entity_poly.entity_id
_entity_poly.type
_entity_poly.pdbx_seq_one_letter_code
_entity_poly.pdbx_strand_id
1 'polypeptide(L)'
;MKRLDEKTLGKLAYYVLAEISARWRVRRKYLKTYRVITYFLGHEISWLILTKLREGKYIDFDDDYVVCLKPIRVQKPLHRLEAELRDYVRSIVTSLQR
;
A
#
# COMPACT_ATOMS: atom_id res chain seq x y z
N MET A 1 1.68 -5.05 -19.71
CA MET A 1 1.55 -4.71 -18.28
C MET A 1 1.64 -6.00 -17.47
N LYS A 2 2.60 -6.17 -16.55
CA LYS A 2 2.72 -7.42 -15.77
C LYS A 2 1.55 -7.50 -14.78
N ARG A 3 0.63 -8.45 -15.00
CA ARG A 3 -0.57 -8.60 -14.18
C ARG A 3 -0.17 -9.27 -12.85
N LEU A 4 -0.26 -8.53 -11.75
CA LEU A 4 -0.11 -9.12 -10.42
C LEU A 4 -1.37 -9.95 -10.09
N ASP A 5 -1.18 -11.08 -9.43
CA ASP A 5 -2.29 -11.88 -8.93
C ASP A 5 -3.04 -11.15 -7.80
N GLU A 6 -4.30 -11.54 -7.57
CA GLU A 6 -5.18 -10.92 -6.58
C GLU A 6 -4.63 -11.02 -5.16
N LYS A 7 -3.96 -12.13 -4.82
CA LYS A 7 -3.36 -12.35 -3.50
C LYS A 7 -2.24 -11.35 -3.24
N THR A 8 -1.42 -11.09 -4.24
CA THR A 8 -0.35 -10.09 -4.21
C THR A 8 -0.92 -8.69 -4.04
N LEU A 9 -1.93 -8.32 -4.85
CA LEU A 9 -2.59 -7.03 -4.72
C LEU A 9 -3.25 -6.83 -3.35
N GLY A 10 -3.93 -7.86 -2.83
CA GLY A 10 -4.54 -7.82 -1.50
C GLY A 10 -3.51 -7.62 -0.39
N LYS A 11 -2.35 -8.30 -0.47
CA LYS A 11 -1.29 -8.13 0.51
C LYS A 11 -0.64 -6.75 0.45
N LEU A 12 -0.43 -6.19 -0.74
CA LEU A 12 0.06 -4.81 -0.89
C LEU A 12 -0.97 -3.80 -0.36
N ALA A 13 -2.25 -4.00 -0.63
CA ALA A 13 -3.34 -3.17 -0.12
C ALA A 13 -3.41 -3.20 1.42
N TYR A 14 -3.21 -4.37 2.04
CA TYR A 14 -3.10 -4.50 3.50
C TYR A 14 -1.98 -3.63 4.07
N TYR A 15 -0.78 -3.69 3.49
CA TYR A 15 0.35 -2.87 3.95
C TYR A 15 0.04 -1.37 3.87
N VAL A 16 -0.56 -0.93 2.76
CA VAL A 16 -0.97 0.46 2.57
C VAL A 16 -2.02 0.88 3.60
N LEU A 17 -3.08 0.09 3.78
CA LEU A 17 -4.15 0.37 4.73
C LEU A 17 -3.64 0.35 6.18
N ALA A 18 -2.71 -0.54 6.51
CA ALA A 18 -2.12 -0.60 7.84
C ALA A 18 -1.29 0.66 8.18
N GLU A 19 -0.49 1.17 7.23
CA GLU A 19 0.22 2.44 7.44
C GLU A 19 -0.75 3.62 7.61
N ILE A 20 -1.81 3.67 6.79
CA ILE A 20 -2.84 4.70 6.86
C ILE A 20 -3.60 4.62 8.20
N SER A 21 -3.97 3.42 8.64
CA SER A 21 -4.70 3.19 9.91
C SER A 21 -3.91 3.65 11.12
N ALA A 22 -2.58 3.52 11.09
CA ALA A 22 -1.72 3.97 12.19
C ALA A 22 -1.56 5.50 12.26
N ARG A 23 -1.88 6.22 11.18
CA ARG A 23 -1.69 7.68 11.08
C ARG A 23 -3.00 8.46 10.97
N TRP A 24 -4.13 7.79 10.74
CA TRP A 24 -5.47 8.33 10.46
C TRP A 24 -5.59 9.22 9.22
N ARG A 25 -4.66 10.17 9.03
CA ARG A 25 -4.58 11.08 7.90
C ARG A 25 -3.11 11.29 7.54
N VAL A 26 -2.76 11.08 6.27
CA VAL A 26 -1.35 11.17 5.83
C VAL A 26 -1.26 11.74 4.42
N ARG A 27 -0.32 12.66 4.17
CA ARG A 27 -0.07 13.13 2.80
C ARG A 27 0.46 11.99 1.95
N ARG A 28 0.01 11.84 0.71
CA ARG A 28 0.45 10.79 -0.23
C ARG A 28 1.98 10.70 -0.33
N LYS A 29 2.67 11.85 -0.38
CA LYS A 29 4.15 11.92 -0.41
C LYS A 29 4.86 11.35 0.83
N TYR A 30 4.16 11.17 1.95
CA TYR A 30 4.68 10.60 3.19
C TYR A 30 4.21 9.17 3.45
N LEU A 31 3.36 8.62 2.57
CA LEU A 31 2.91 7.25 2.64
C LEU A 31 4.03 6.34 2.07
N LYS A 32 4.86 5.79 2.96
CA LYS A 32 6.07 5.08 2.56
C LYS A 32 5.74 3.79 1.83
N THR A 33 4.69 3.09 2.23
CA THR A 33 4.20 1.88 1.57
C THR A 33 3.85 2.16 0.11
N TYR A 34 3.10 3.23 -0.14
CA TYR A 34 2.80 3.72 -1.49
C TYR A 34 4.07 4.05 -2.29
N ARG A 35 5.05 4.73 -1.68
CA ARG A 35 6.32 5.07 -2.34
C ARG A 35 7.14 3.83 -2.72
N VAL A 36 7.22 2.85 -1.83
CA VAL A 36 7.93 1.58 -2.08
C VAL A 36 7.28 0.85 -3.24
N ILE A 37 5.95 0.71 -3.23
CA ILE A 37 5.21 0.06 -4.32
C ILE A 37 5.43 0.81 -5.63
N THR A 38 5.32 2.15 -5.62
CA THR A 38 5.53 2.99 -6.80
C THR A 38 6.93 2.81 -7.39
N TYR A 39 7.96 2.76 -6.55
CA TYR A 39 9.36 2.62 -6.98
C TYR A 39 9.62 1.27 -7.66
N PHE A 40 9.11 0.17 -7.11
CA PHE A 40 9.43 -1.18 -7.60
C PHE A 40 8.42 -1.72 -8.63
N LEU A 41 7.15 -1.39 -8.49
CA LEU A 41 6.04 -1.96 -9.27
C LEU A 41 5.35 -0.93 -10.18
N GLY A 42 5.74 0.34 -10.08
CA GLY A 42 5.21 1.43 -10.91
C GLY A 42 4.01 2.14 -10.29
N HIS A 43 3.76 3.36 -10.79
CA HIS A 43 2.68 4.24 -10.35
C HIS A 43 1.28 3.63 -10.60
N GLU A 44 1.11 2.89 -11.70
CA GLU A 44 -0.17 2.27 -12.04
C GLU A 44 -0.65 1.30 -10.95
N ILE A 45 0.26 0.47 -10.43
CA ILE A 45 -0.06 -0.51 -9.38
C ILE A 45 -0.36 0.19 -8.05
N SER A 46 0.46 1.17 -7.66
CA SER A 46 0.23 1.89 -6.40
C SER A 46 -1.06 2.70 -6.42
N TRP A 47 -1.39 3.33 -7.55
CA TRP A 47 -2.64 4.05 -7.75
C TRP A 47 -3.87 3.12 -7.80
N LEU A 48 -3.75 1.96 -8.46
CA LEU A 48 -4.79 0.93 -8.46
C LEU A 48 -5.14 0.50 -7.04
N ILE A 49 -4.13 0.25 -6.19
CA ILE A 49 -4.35 -0.13 -4.79
C ILE A 49 -5.13 0.94 -4.03
N LEU A 50 -4.72 2.21 -4.12
CA LEU A 50 -5.44 3.30 -3.45
C LEU A 50 -6.87 3.43 -3.97
N THR A 51 -7.07 3.31 -5.28
CA THR A 51 -8.40 3.38 -5.90
C THR A 51 -9.31 2.27 -5.37
N LYS A 52 -8.80 1.02 -5.30
CA LYS A 52 -9.56 -0.12 -4.77
C LYS A 52 -9.89 0.04 -3.29
N LEU A 53 -8.97 0.57 -2.48
CA LEU A 53 -9.23 0.88 -1.07
C LEU A 53 -10.31 1.96 -0.91
N ARG A 54 -10.33 2.96 -1.79
CA ARG A 54 -11.36 4.02 -1.82
C ARG A 54 -12.72 3.46 -2.24
N GLU A 55 -12.76 2.68 -3.31
CA GLU A 55 -13.99 1.98 -3.76
C GLU A 55 -14.59 1.12 -2.63
N GLY A 56 -13.74 0.43 -1.85
CA GLY A 56 -14.15 -0.33 -0.66
C GLY A 56 -14.53 0.51 0.57
N LYS A 57 -14.47 1.85 0.47
CA LYS A 57 -14.72 2.81 1.56
C LYS A 57 -13.82 2.59 2.77
N TYR A 58 -12.58 2.14 2.56
CA TYR A 58 -11.56 2.05 3.61
C TYR A 58 -10.83 3.37 3.82
N ILE A 59 -10.70 4.14 2.75
CA ILE A 59 -10.02 5.45 2.72
C ILE A 59 -10.82 6.45 1.88
N ASP A 60 -10.47 7.72 2.01
CA ASP A 60 -10.85 8.76 1.06
C ASP A 60 -9.64 9.65 0.70
N PHE A 61 -9.81 10.48 -0.32
CA PHE A 61 -8.86 11.51 -0.70
C PHE A 61 -9.37 12.89 -0.29
N ASP A 62 -8.52 13.64 0.42
CA ASP A 62 -8.75 15.02 0.82
C ASP A 62 -7.54 15.85 0.33
N ASP A 63 -7.66 16.40 -0.88
CA ASP A 63 -6.57 17.01 -1.64
C ASP A 63 -5.33 16.08 -1.77
N ASP A 64 -4.26 16.43 -1.07
CA ASP A 64 -3.00 15.69 -1.01
C ASP A 64 -2.96 14.61 0.08
N TYR A 65 -4.01 14.53 0.89
CA TYR A 65 -4.12 13.60 1.99
C TYR A 65 -4.90 12.34 1.59
N VAL A 66 -4.47 11.24 2.17
CA VAL A 66 -5.26 10.01 2.27
C VAL A 66 -5.79 9.92 3.69
N VAL A 67 -7.11 9.83 3.81
CA VAL A 67 -7.82 9.79 5.09
C VAL A 67 -8.34 8.37 5.31
N CYS A 68 -8.15 7.83 6.51
CA CYS A 68 -8.67 6.52 6.90
C CYS A 68 -10.14 6.64 7.30
N LEU A 69 -11.02 5.87 6.64
CA LEU A 69 -12.44 5.76 7.01
C LEU A 69 -12.71 4.53 7.87
N LYS A 70 -12.01 3.42 7.60
CA LYS A 70 -12.17 2.15 8.32
C LYS A 70 -10.79 1.64 8.77
N PRO A 71 -10.35 2.00 9.99
CA PRO A 71 -9.05 1.57 10.49
C PRO A 71 -9.04 0.06 10.73
N ILE A 72 -7.89 -0.56 10.49
CA ILE A 72 -7.63 -1.94 10.90
C ILE A 72 -6.71 -1.97 12.11
N ARG A 73 -6.87 -2.97 12.98
CA ARG A 73 -5.97 -3.16 14.13
C ARG A 73 -4.63 -3.70 13.64
N VAL A 74 -3.59 -2.87 13.73
CA VAL A 74 -2.22 -3.28 13.43
C VAL A 74 -1.52 -3.65 14.73
N GLN A 75 -1.21 -4.93 14.92
CA GLN A 75 -0.53 -5.40 16.15
C GLN A 75 0.98 -5.11 16.14
N LYS A 76 1.56 -4.86 14.97
CA LYS A 76 3.00 -4.65 14.76
C LYS A 76 3.32 -3.16 14.63
N PRO A 77 4.49 -2.71 15.09
CA PRO A 77 4.92 -1.32 14.89
C PRO A 77 5.20 -1.04 13.40
N LEU A 78 4.98 0.21 12.98
CA LEU A 78 5.08 0.64 11.57
C LEU A 78 6.42 0.30 10.91
N HIS A 79 7.54 0.44 11.62
CA HIS A 79 8.86 0.14 11.06
C HIS A 79 9.02 -1.34 10.63
N ARG A 80 8.40 -2.29 11.36
CA ARG A 80 8.41 -3.70 10.97
C ARG A 80 7.54 -3.94 9.75
N LEU A 81 6.40 -3.26 9.68
CA LEU A 81 5.49 -3.34 8.55
C LEU A 81 6.14 -2.82 7.25
N GLU A 82 6.89 -1.73 7.34
CA GLU A 82 7.68 -1.17 6.24
C GLU A 82 8.78 -2.12 5.76
N ALA A 83 9.48 -2.81 6.68
CA ALA A 83 10.50 -3.79 6.36
C ALA A 83 9.91 -5.01 5.64
N GLU A 84 8.83 -5.59 6.18
CA GLU A 84 8.15 -6.74 5.58
C GLU A 84 7.61 -6.41 4.18
N LEU A 85 7.03 -5.23 3.98
CA LEU A 85 6.59 -4.79 2.65
C LEU A 85 7.77 -4.73 1.67
N ARG A 86 8.91 -4.17 2.10
CA ARG A 86 10.08 -4.03 1.22
C ARG A 86 10.59 -5.40 0.76
N ASP A 87 10.69 -6.35 1.68
CA ASP A 87 11.15 -7.69 1.36
C ASP A 87 10.16 -8.42 0.45
N TYR A 88 8.86 -8.22 0.68
CA TYR A 88 7.80 -8.79 -0.15
C TYR A 88 7.79 -8.20 -1.57
N VAL A 89 7.95 -6.88 -1.70
CA VAL A 89 8.02 -6.22 -3.02
C VAL A 89 9.27 -6.65 -3.78
N ARG A 90 10.40 -6.80 -3.09
CA ARG A 90 11.63 -7.36 -3.69
C ARG A 90 11.41 -8.78 -4.21
N SER A 91 10.74 -9.65 -3.45
CA SER A 91 10.49 -11.01 -3.90
C SER A 91 9.58 -11.05 -5.13
N ILE A 92 8.56 -10.18 -5.20
CA ILE A 92 7.73 -10.02 -6.41
C ILE A 92 8.59 -9.64 -7.61
N VAL A 93 9.44 -8.60 -7.47
CA VAL A 93 10.28 -8.14 -8.58
C VAL A 93 11.23 -9.24 -9.06
N THR A 94 11.89 -9.95 -8.14
CA THR A 94 12.78 -11.08 -8.47
C THR A 94 12.03 -12.19 -9.20
N SER A 95 10.82 -12.53 -8.75
CA SER A 95 9.98 -13.54 -9.40
C SER A 95 9.50 -13.13 -10.78
N LEU A 96 9.28 -11.84 -11.02
CA LEU A 96 8.86 -11.31 -12.32
C LEU A 96 10.01 -11.18 -13.33
N GLN A 97 11.27 -11.25 -12.88
CA GLN A 97 12.47 -11.17 -13.72
C GLN A 97 12.97 -12.54 -14.19
N ARG A 98 12.48 -13.61 -13.57
CA ARG A 98 12.66 -14.99 -14.03
C ARG A 98 11.59 -15.35 -15.06
#